data_AF-A0A7X7FNB3-F1
#
_entry.id   AF-A0A7X7FNB3-F1
#
_cell.length_a   1.000
_cell.length_b   1.000
_cell.length_c   1.000
_cell.angle_alpha   90.00
_cell.angle_beta   90.00
_cell.angle_gamma   90.00
#
_symmetry.space_group_name_H-M   'P 1'
#
loop_
_entity.id
_entity.type
_entity.pdbx_description
1 polymer ?
#
loop_
_entity_poly.entity_id
_entity_poly.type
_entity_poly.pdbx_seq_one_letter_code
_entity_poly.pdbx_strand_id
1 'polypeptide(L)'
;MAYGRRRRRKSRFLSRFIILLLIAGGGYYAYIKYYKKPESSAPVVAATAPADSPMPSPGGSPLTPPLEGLGGGEVESEQTSQPATSRPFIGTVQPIAIEPVAVPSADQVETVYQEGMQAWQAGDLLKARDALNRVLHAAIPAERQAQIREVLNQIAEKTIFAPFVILPGETMAEDYVVVQNDNLQKIGRIYKVTEELLSVVNGNMNKHVIRTGRRLKVVKGPFHATVVKSSFEMHLYLQNVYVRTYKVALGADNSTPTGKWVVTDRLTDPTWTNPRTGQRVAASDPQNPLGEFWIALDGIEGRALGQSGYGIHGTIDDSSIGTQASMGCVRLSSKDIEVVYAMLVPGSTVTITD
;
A
#
# COMPACT_ATOMS: atom_id res chain seq x y z
N MET A 1 24.83 37.77 60.72
CA MET A 1 25.25 37.03 59.51
C MET A 1 24.41 35.77 59.38
N ALA A 2 23.37 35.78 58.54
CA ALA A 2 22.44 34.66 58.38
C ALA A 2 22.60 34.06 56.97
N TYR A 3 23.15 32.85 56.89
CA TYR A 3 23.34 32.11 55.65
C TYR A 3 22.14 31.17 55.43
N GLY A 4 21.21 31.57 54.56
CA GLY A 4 20.03 30.77 54.22
C GLY A 4 20.35 29.67 53.20
N ARG A 5 20.30 28.41 53.63
CA ARG A 5 20.34 27.22 52.75
C ARG A 5 19.02 27.11 51.97
N ARG A 6 19.03 27.42 50.67
CA ARG A 6 17.96 27.06 49.72
C ARG A 6 17.98 25.54 49.47
N ARG A 7 16.98 24.81 49.98
CA ARG A 7 16.66 23.45 49.52
C ARG A 7 16.04 23.52 48.12
N ARG A 8 16.76 23.04 47.10
CA ARG A 8 16.24 22.80 45.74
C ARG A 8 15.22 21.66 45.79
N ARG A 9 13.96 21.98 45.52
CA ARG A 9 12.88 21.03 45.17
C ARG A 9 12.71 21.13 43.66
N LYS A 10 12.91 20.02 42.93
CA LYS A 10 12.30 19.62 41.64
C LYS A 10 13.27 18.74 40.83
N SER A 11 13.10 17.42 40.98
CA SER A 11 13.43 16.45 39.93
C SER A 11 12.35 15.36 39.98
N ARG A 12 11.29 15.57 39.20
CA ARG A 12 10.25 14.57 38.89
C ARG A 12 9.70 14.76 37.46
N PHE A 13 10.53 15.24 36.54
CA PHE A 13 10.12 15.55 35.16
C PHE A 13 10.63 14.56 34.10
N LEU A 14 11.39 13.52 34.47
CA LEU A 14 11.99 12.61 33.49
C LEU A 14 11.38 11.19 33.44
N SER A 15 10.23 10.95 34.07
CA SER A 15 9.64 9.59 34.14
C SER A 15 8.24 9.46 33.52
N ARG A 16 7.73 10.51 32.87
CA ARG A 16 6.41 10.48 32.19
C ARG A 16 6.47 10.38 30.66
N PHE A 17 7.65 10.41 30.05
CA PHE A 17 7.81 10.32 28.59
C PHE A 17 8.00 8.89 28.06
N ILE A 18 8.24 7.90 28.93
CA ILE A 18 8.43 6.48 28.51
C ILE A 18 7.11 5.68 28.56
N ILE A 19 6.05 6.19 29.19
CA ILE A 19 4.79 5.45 29.39
C ILE A 19 3.74 5.73 28.28
N LEU A 20 3.93 6.75 27.44
CA LEU A 20 2.99 7.08 26.35
C LEU A 20 3.26 6.37 25.02
N LEU A 21 4.42 5.71 24.86
CA LEU A 21 4.73 4.86 23.70
C LEU A 21 4.04 3.48 23.74
N LEU A 22 3.41 3.10 24.86
CA LEU A 22 2.74 1.80 25.01
C LEU A 22 1.23 1.83 24.72
N ILE A 23 0.62 3.00 24.47
CA ILE A 23 -0.83 3.11 24.27
C ILE A 23 -1.20 3.08 22.78
N ALA A 24 -0.34 3.56 21.88
CA ALA A 24 -0.57 3.49 20.43
C ALA A 24 -0.42 2.07 19.86
N GLY A 25 0.44 1.23 20.46
CA GLY A 25 0.51 -0.19 20.15
C GLY A 25 -0.65 -1.01 20.73
N GLY A 26 -1.33 -0.52 21.77
CA GLY A 26 -2.33 -1.29 22.52
C GLY A 26 -3.60 -1.62 21.73
N GLY A 27 -4.10 -0.68 20.92
CA GLY A 27 -5.30 -0.91 20.10
C GLY A 27 -5.09 -1.92 18.98
N TYR A 28 -3.93 -1.84 18.30
CA TYR A 28 -3.57 -2.76 17.22
C TYR A 28 -3.04 -4.11 17.74
N TYR A 29 -2.36 -4.13 18.89
CA TYR A 29 -1.96 -5.37 19.58
C TYR A 29 -3.17 -6.13 20.15
N ALA A 30 -4.22 -5.43 20.60
CA ALA A 30 -5.48 -6.05 21.01
C ALA A 30 -6.22 -6.73 19.84
N TYR A 31 -6.14 -6.17 18.62
CA TYR A 31 -6.66 -6.81 17.40
C TYR A 31 -5.95 -8.14 17.11
N ILE A 32 -4.61 -8.14 17.10
CA ILE A 32 -3.81 -9.36 16.86
C ILE A 32 -4.04 -10.43 17.93
N LYS A 33 -4.12 -10.06 19.22
CA LYS A 33 -4.13 -11.02 20.33
C LYS A 33 -5.48 -11.69 20.59
N TYR A 34 -6.60 -11.01 20.33
CA TYR A 34 -7.92 -11.50 20.74
C TYR A 34 -8.84 -11.95 19.59
N TYR A 35 -8.53 -11.62 18.33
CA TYR A 35 -9.39 -11.94 17.19
C TYR A 35 -8.78 -12.88 16.15
N LYS A 36 -7.50 -13.28 16.28
CA LYS A 36 -6.96 -14.41 15.51
C LYS A 36 -7.48 -15.72 16.11
N LYS A 37 -8.28 -16.45 15.33
CA LYS A 37 -8.75 -17.82 15.60
C LYS A 37 -7.52 -18.71 15.92
N PRO A 38 -7.53 -19.57 16.96
CA PRO A 38 -6.37 -20.39 17.28
C PRO A 38 -6.03 -21.31 16.10
N GLU A 39 -4.77 -21.25 15.65
CA GLU A 39 -4.20 -22.21 14.70
C GLU A 39 -4.34 -23.62 15.28
N SER A 40 -4.93 -24.51 14.50
CA SER A 40 -4.98 -25.93 14.79
C SER A 40 -3.56 -26.48 14.69
N SER A 41 -2.92 -26.74 15.83
CA SER A 41 -1.61 -27.39 15.91
C SER A 41 -1.73 -28.86 15.50
N ALA A 42 -1.46 -29.16 14.23
CA ALA A 42 -1.08 -30.51 13.81
C ALA A 42 0.44 -30.70 14.04
N PRO A 43 0.91 -31.88 14.49
CA PRO A 43 2.30 -32.08 14.86
C PRO A 43 3.23 -32.04 13.64
N VAL A 44 4.32 -31.27 13.78
CA VAL A 44 5.42 -31.19 12.82
C VAL A 44 6.18 -32.52 12.82
N VAL A 45 6.06 -33.27 11.73
CA VAL A 45 6.99 -34.35 11.41
C VAL A 45 8.23 -33.71 10.80
N ALA A 46 9.38 -33.89 11.45
CA ALA A 46 10.67 -33.39 10.97
C ALA A 46 11.02 -34.01 9.62
N ALA A 47 11.09 -33.19 8.57
CA ALA A 47 11.65 -33.57 7.29
C ALA A 47 13.14 -33.18 7.28
N THR A 48 13.99 -34.19 7.35
CA THR A 48 15.43 -34.12 7.09
C THR A 48 15.71 -33.69 5.65
N ALA A 49 16.60 -32.72 5.47
CA ALA A 49 17.13 -32.32 4.18
C ALA A 49 17.95 -33.46 3.54
N PRO A 50 17.86 -33.70 2.21
CA PRO A 50 18.91 -34.39 1.49
C PRO A 50 19.95 -33.39 0.95
N ALA A 51 21.18 -33.82 1.12
CA ALA A 51 22.44 -33.13 0.85
C ALA A 51 22.77 -32.99 -0.64
N ASP A 52 23.73 -32.09 -0.87
CA ASP A 52 24.46 -31.80 -2.10
C ASP A 52 24.71 -33.00 -3.03
N SER A 53 24.57 -32.75 -4.33
CA SER A 53 25.27 -33.50 -5.38
C SER A 53 25.77 -32.53 -6.45
N PRO A 54 27.04 -32.63 -6.88
CA PRO A 54 27.69 -31.60 -7.68
C PRO A 54 27.36 -31.74 -9.17
N MET A 55 27.23 -30.59 -9.84
CA MET A 55 27.13 -30.48 -11.30
C MET A 55 28.52 -30.69 -11.96
N PRO A 56 28.64 -31.43 -13.07
CA PRO A 56 29.88 -31.52 -13.84
C PRO A 56 30.03 -30.36 -14.84
N SER A 57 31.28 -29.91 -15.03
CA SER A 57 31.73 -28.87 -15.97
C SER A 57 31.55 -29.23 -17.46
N PRO A 58 31.46 -28.24 -18.38
CA PRO A 58 31.35 -28.51 -19.81
C PRO A 58 32.73 -28.60 -20.50
N GLY A 59 32.99 -29.69 -21.21
CA GLY A 59 34.09 -29.85 -22.17
C GLY A 59 33.58 -29.69 -23.61
N GLY A 60 34.34 -28.96 -24.44
CA GLY A 60 33.91 -28.52 -25.76
C GLY A 60 34.33 -29.41 -26.96
N SER A 61 33.55 -29.22 -28.04
CA SER A 61 33.89 -29.20 -29.48
C SER A 61 34.47 -30.45 -30.17
N PRO A 62 34.48 -30.51 -31.52
CA PRO A 62 33.38 -30.25 -32.49
C PRO A 62 33.37 -31.31 -33.63
N LEU A 63 32.27 -31.50 -34.37
CA LEU A 63 32.34 -32.14 -35.70
C LEU A 63 31.28 -31.59 -36.68
N THR A 64 31.79 -31.17 -37.84
CA THR A 64 31.15 -30.84 -39.13
C THR A 64 32.12 -31.33 -40.23
N PRO A 65 31.76 -31.45 -41.52
CA PRO A 65 30.47 -31.66 -42.22
C PRO A 65 30.62 -32.84 -43.26
N PRO A 66 29.90 -32.93 -44.42
CA PRO A 66 30.00 -31.97 -45.55
C PRO A 66 28.66 -31.55 -46.22
N LEU A 67 28.80 -30.48 -47.01
CA LEU A 67 27.81 -29.77 -47.83
C LEU A 67 27.70 -30.32 -49.26
N GLU A 68 26.50 -30.28 -49.83
CA GLU A 68 26.13 -30.17 -51.26
C GLU A 68 24.58 -29.96 -51.27
N GLY A 69 23.90 -29.04 -51.96
CA GLY A 69 24.22 -27.94 -52.85
C GLY A 69 22.89 -27.39 -53.42
N LEU A 70 22.84 -26.07 -53.65
CA LEU A 70 21.97 -25.32 -54.58
C LEU A 70 20.49 -25.05 -54.23
N GLY A 71 20.11 -23.76 -54.34
CA GLY A 71 18.76 -23.33 -54.70
C GLY A 71 18.18 -22.22 -53.85
N GLY A 72 18.38 -20.96 -54.26
CA GLY A 72 17.73 -19.79 -53.66
C GLY A 72 16.22 -19.75 -53.92
N GLY A 73 15.52 -19.12 -52.99
CA GLY A 73 14.09 -18.80 -53.09
C GLY A 73 13.63 -18.13 -51.81
N GLU A 74 13.29 -16.85 -51.91
CA GLU A 74 12.64 -16.06 -50.86
C GLU A 74 11.38 -16.78 -50.38
N VAL A 75 11.22 -16.93 -49.06
CA VAL A 75 9.97 -17.38 -48.46
C VAL A 75 9.54 -16.39 -47.41
N GLU A 76 8.58 -15.59 -47.83
CA GLU A 76 7.61 -14.85 -47.04
C GLU A 76 7.07 -15.74 -45.90
N SER A 77 7.45 -15.43 -44.65
CA SER A 77 6.97 -16.20 -43.50
C SER A 77 5.59 -15.72 -43.08
N GLU A 78 4.60 -16.52 -43.46
CA GLU A 78 3.21 -16.49 -43.02
C GLU A 78 3.08 -16.38 -41.50
N GLN A 79 2.11 -15.56 -41.09
CA GLN A 79 1.55 -15.51 -39.76
C GLN A 79 1.03 -16.89 -39.32
N THR A 80 1.60 -17.46 -38.27
CA THR A 80 0.88 -18.41 -37.40
C THR A 80 0.50 -17.69 -36.11
N SER A 81 -0.62 -16.96 -36.18
CA SER A 81 -1.34 -16.46 -35.02
C SER A 81 -2.11 -17.61 -34.36
N GLN A 82 -1.71 -17.99 -33.15
CA GLN A 82 -2.54 -18.79 -32.25
C GLN A 82 -3.22 -17.88 -31.21
N PRO A 83 -4.41 -18.26 -30.74
CA PRO A 83 -5.42 -17.31 -30.31
C PRO A 83 -5.10 -16.74 -28.94
N ALA A 84 -4.81 -15.44 -28.91
CA ALA A 84 -5.12 -14.65 -27.74
C ALA A 84 -6.63 -14.78 -27.52
N THR A 85 -7.03 -15.46 -26.45
CA THR A 85 -8.36 -15.27 -25.87
C THR A 85 -8.44 -13.80 -25.50
N SER A 86 -8.92 -13.00 -26.44
CA SER A 86 -9.26 -11.60 -26.23
C SER A 86 -10.30 -11.60 -25.12
N ARG A 87 -9.86 -11.24 -23.91
CA ARG A 87 -10.79 -10.65 -22.97
C ARG A 87 -11.43 -9.49 -23.73
N PRO A 88 -12.77 -9.42 -23.82
CA PRO A 88 -13.41 -8.25 -24.41
C PRO A 88 -12.83 -7.03 -23.71
N PHE A 89 -12.52 -5.97 -24.46
CA PHE A 89 -12.14 -4.66 -23.91
C PHE A 89 -13.23 -4.25 -22.90
N ILE A 90 -13.04 -4.62 -21.64
CA ILE A 90 -13.82 -4.10 -20.52
C ILE A 90 -13.52 -2.61 -20.54
N GLY A 91 -14.56 -1.78 -20.62
CA GLY A 91 -14.42 -0.33 -20.65
C GLY A 91 -13.35 0.10 -19.65
N THR A 92 -12.30 0.74 -20.15
CA THR A 92 -11.07 0.98 -19.38
C THR A 92 -11.44 1.76 -18.12
N VAL A 93 -11.18 1.17 -16.95
CA VAL A 93 -11.38 1.84 -15.67
C VAL A 93 -10.56 3.12 -15.68
N GLN A 94 -11.23 4.26 -15.62
CA GLN A 94 -10.56 5.56 -15.72
C GLN A 94 -10.01 5.99 -14.35
N PRO A 95 -8.83 6.63 -14.31
CA PRO A 95 -8.33 7.27 -13.11
C PRO A 95 -9.33 8.26 -12.51
N ILE A 96 -9.51 8.20 -11.20
CA ILE A 96 -10.28 9.22 -10.48
C ILE A 96 -9.42 10.49 -10.36
N ALA A 97 -9.94 11.63 -10.83
CA ALA A 97 -9.24 12.91 -10.75
C ALA A 97 -9.01 13.38 -9.30
N ILE A 98 -7.85 14.00 -9.05
CA ILE A 98 -7.43 14.53 -7.76
C ILE A 98 -6.99 15.99 -7.96
N GLU A 99 -7.46 16.88 -7.09
CA GLU A 99 -7.09 18.29 -7.14
C GLU A 99 -5.64 18.53 -6.68
N PRO A 100 -4.89 19.42 -7.35
CA PRO A 100 -3.51 19.72 -6.98
C PRO A 100 -3.40 20.39 -5.62
N VAL A 101 -2.29 20.16 -4.91
CA VAL A 101 -1.97 20.87 -3.65
C VAL A 101 -1.36 22.24 -3.98
N ALA A 102 -1.78 23.27 -3.25
CA ALA A 102 -1.11 24.57 -3.29
C ALA A 102 0.28 24.49 -2.63
N VAL A 103 1.34 24.39 -3.41
CA VAL A 103 2.72 24.33 -2.93
C VAL A 103 3.20 25.73 -2.51
N PRO A 104 3.84 25.92 -1.33
CA PRO A 104 4.41 27.20 -0.93
C PRO A 104 5.59 27.58 -1.83
N SER A 105 5.81 28.88 -2.06
CA SER A 105 7.01 29.35 -2.75
C SER A 105 8.27 29.07 -1.93
N ALA A 106 9.44 29.03 -2.58
CA ALA A 106 10.70 28.62 -1.94
C ALA A 106 11.06 29.45 -0.70
N ASP A 107 10.74 30.74 -0.69
CA ASP A 107 10.92 31.67 0.43
C ASP A 107 9.92 31.46 1.57
N GLN A 108 8.77 30.83 1.30
CA GLN A 108 7.72 30.53 2.28
C GLN A 108 7.83 29.14 2.91
N VAL A 109 8.56 28.21 2.30
CA VAL A 109 8.66 26.80 2.74
C VAL A 109 8.99 26.67 4.22
N GLU A 110 10.01 27.38 4.71
CA GLU A 110 10.43 27.27 6.11
C GLU A 110 9.38 27.87 7.05
N THR A 111 8.77 29.00 6.71
CA THR A 111 7.71 29.61 7.51
C THR A 111 6.50 28.68 7.66
N VAL A 112 5.99 28.13 6.55
CA VAL A 112 4.85 27.21 6.57
C VAL A 112 5.17 25.93 7.33
N TYR A 113 6.42 25.44 7.21
CA TYR A 113 6.88 24.30 7.99
C TYR A 113 6.83 24.58 9.50
N GLN A 114 7.37 25.72 9.95
CA GLN A 114 7.35 26.11 11.36
C GLN A 114 5.93 26.29 11.88
N GLU A 115 5.04 26.90 11.10
CA GLU A 115 3.61 27.01 11.44
C GLU A 115 2.97 25.64 11.62
N GLY A 116 3.23 24.70 10.72
CA GLY A 116 2.73 23.33 10.81
C GLY A 116 3.25 22.58 12.03
N MET A 117 4.53 22.72 12.35
CA MET A 117 5.14 22.10 13.53
C MET A 117 4.65 22.72 14.85
N GLN A 118 4.43 24.05 14.89
CA GLN A 118 3.83 24.73 16.03
C GLN A 118 2.38 24.29 16.23
N ALA A 119 1.59 24.18 15.16
CA ALA A 119 0.23 23.66 15.22
C ALA A 119 0.20 22.22 15.75
N TRP A 120 1.12 21.37 15.30
CA TRP A 120 1.28 20.00 15.80
C TRP A 120 1.56 19.97 17.31
N GLN A 121 2.50 20.81 17.78
CA GLN A 121 2.83 20.92 19.21
C GLN A 121 1.67 21.48 20.04
N ALA A 122 0.86 22.36 19.47
CA ALA A 122 -0.34 22.92 20.09
C ALA A 122 -1.54 21.96 20.07
N GLY A 123 -1.47 20.85 19.34
CA GLY A 123 -2.57 19.89 19.19
C GLY A 123 -3.60 20.28 18.13
N ASP A 124 -3.35 21.30 17.32
CA ASP A 124 -4.19 21.69 16.18
C ASP A 124 -3.85 20.79 14.98
N LEU A 125 -4.46 19.60 14.98
CA LEU A 125 -4.15 18.53 14.04
C LEU A 125 -4.48 18.90 12.59
N LEU A 126 -5.59 19.61 12.35
CA LEU A 126 -6.01 19.98 10.98
C LEU A 126 -5.07 21.03 10.39
N LYS A 127 -4.76 22.09 11.17
CA LYS A 127 -3.80 23.11 10.73
C LYS A 127 -2.42 22.51 10.49
N ALA A 128 -1.96 21.62 11.38
CA ALA A 128 -0.69 20.92 11.21
C ALA A 128 -0.68 20.07 9.94
N ARG A 129 -1.72 19.27 9.70
CA ARG A 129 -1.87 18.44 8.50
C ARG A 129 -1.76 19.28 7.24
N ASP A 130 -2.56 20.35 7.16
CA ASP A 130 -2.69 21.14 5.94
C ASP A 130 -1.38 21.87 5.63
N ALA A 131 -0.75 22.49 6.63
CA ALA A 131 0.54 23.18 6.45
C ALA A 131 1.67 22.21 6.09
N LEU A 132 1.82 21.11 6.84
CA LEU A 132 2.90 20.16 6.62
C LEU A 132 2.73 19.39 5.30
N ASN A 133 1.50 19.04 4.91
CA ASN A 133 1.25 18.41 3.62
C ASN A 133 1.65 19.33 2.46
N ARG A 134 1.31 20.62 2.52
CA ARG A 134 1.76 21.60 1.50
C ARG A 134 3.27 21.67 1.38
N VAL A 135 3.99 21.64 2.51
CA VAL A 135 5.47 21.62 2.53
C VAL A 135 6.02 20.31 1.98
N LEU A 136 5.37 19.16 2.23
CA LEU A 136 5.80 17.86 1.70
C LEU A 136 5.82 17.83 0.16
N HIS A 137 4.93 18.59 -0.49
CA HIS A 137 4.87 18.72 -1.95
C HIS A 137 5.85 19.77 -2.51
N ALA A 138 6.60 20.47 -1.66
CA ALA A 138 7.65 21.41 -2.08
C ALA A 138 8.99 20.71 -2.30
N ALA A 139 9.93 21.41 -2.94
CA ALA A 139 11.31 20.94 -3.06
C ALA A 139 12.04 21.09 -1.71
N ILE A 140 12.13 20.00 -0.95
CA ILE A 140 12.75 19.95 0.39
C ILE A 140 13.70 18.76 0.55
N PRO A 141 14.68 18.83 1.47
CA PRO A 141 15.60 17.72 1.75
C PRO A 141 14.87 16.44 2.22
N ALA A 142 15.43 15.27 1.88
CA ALA A 142 14.84 13.96 2.21
C ALA A 142 14.60 13.75 3.72
N GLU A 143 15.51 14.23 4.57
CA GLU A 143 15.34 14.19 6.03
C GLU A 143 14.07 14.94 6.48
N ARG A 144 13.82 16.11 5.88
CA ARG A 144 12.62 16.90 6.18
C ARG A 144 11.36 16.23 5.67
N GLN A 145 11.41 15.60 4.49
CA GLN A 145 10.29 14.80 4.00
C GLN A 145 9.95 13.66 4.98
N ALA A 146 10.96 12.93 5.46
CA ALA A 146 10.76 11.84 6.41
C ALA A 146 10.14 12.33 7.72
N GLN A 147 10.64 13.44 8.28
CA GLN A 147 10.07 14.06 9.47
C GLN A 147 8.61 14.47 9.29
N ILE A 148 8.29 15.12 8.17
CA ILE A 148 6.91 15.54 7.86
C ILE A 148 6.00 14.33 7.70
N ARG A 149 6.43 13.30 6.97
CA ARG A 149 5.66 12.06 6.77
C ARG A 149 5.35 11.38 8.10
N GLU A 150 6.29 11.34 9.03
CA GLU A 150 6.06 10.77 10.37
C GLU A 150 4.98 11.54 11.13
N VAL A 151 5.03 12.87 11.13
CA VAL A 151 4.00 13.70 11.78
C VAL A 151 2.63 13.53 11.10
N LEU A 152 2.59 13.56 9.77
CA LEU A 152 1.35 13.39 9.01
C LEU A 152 0.73 12.01 9.21
N ASN A 153 1.54 10.95 9.31
CA ASN A 153 1.09 9.60 9.65
C ASN A 153 0.39 9.60 11.02
N GLN A 154 1.02 10.19 12.05
CA GLN A 154 0.41 10.30 13.38
C GLN A 154 -0.87 11.14 13.40
N ILE A 155 -0.96 12.18 12.57
CA ILE A 155 -2.19 12.95 12.41
C ILE A 155 -3.27 12.08 11.77
N ALA A 156 -2.97 11.37 10.69
CA ALA A 156 -3.92 10.50 9.99
C ALA A 156 -4.47 9.40 10.91
N GLU A 157 -3.66 8.82 11.80
CA GLU A 157 -4.14 7.88 12.83
C GLU A 157 -5.19 8.49 13.77
N LYS A 158 -5.03 9.77 14.11
CA LYS A 158 -5.90 10.49 15.04
C LYS A 158 -7.11 11.13 14.36
N THR A 159 -7.07 11.31 13.04
CA THR A 159 -8.12 11.97 12.27
C THR A 159 -8.80 11.01 11.31
N ILE A 160 -8.12 10.57 10.25
CA ILE A 160 -8.70 9.75 9.18
C ILE A 160 -9.06 8.35 9.67
N PHE A 161 -8.12 7.66 10.30
CA PHE A 161 -8.28 6.25 10.69
C PHE A 161 -8.89 6.07 12.09
N ALA A 162 -8.96 7.14 12.89
CA ALA A 162 -9.60 7.11 14.19
C ALA A 162 -11.10 6.79 14.07
N PRO A 163 -11.62 5.75 14.76
CA PRO A 163 -13.02 5.38 14.67
C PRO A 163 -13.95 6.49 15.17
N PHE A 164 -14.98 6.83 14.38
CA PHE A 164 -16.01 7.83 14.72
C PHE A 164 -15.50 9.26 15.02
N VAL A 165 -14.22 9.55 14.81
CA VAL A 165 -13.65 10.89 15.05
C VAL A 165 -13.75 11.74 13.79
N ILE A 166 -14.45 12.88 13.91
CA ILE A 166 -14.46 13.96 12.92
C ILE A 166 -14.22 15.26 13.69
N LEU A 167 -13.14 15.94 13.37
CA LEU A 167 -12.78 17.20 14.04
C LEU A 167 -13.63 18.36 13.50
N PRO A 168 -13.92 19.40 14.30
CA PRO A 168 -14.55 20.61 13.78
C PRO A 168 -13.73 21.22 12.63
N GLY A 169 -14.37 21.46 11.49
CA GLY A 169 -13.71 21.98 10.29
C GLY A 169 -13.03 20.92 9.41
N GLU A 170 -13.17 19.62 9.74
CA GLU A 170 -12.68 18.54 8.88
C GLU A 170 -13.41 18.55 7.52
N THR A 171 -12.63 18.45 6.46
CA THR A 171 -13.11 18.47 5.07
C THR A 171 -13.03 17.10 4.41
N MET A 172 -12.18 16.21 4.91
CA MET A 172 -11.89 14.89 4.33
C MET A 172 -12.80 13.78 4.84
N ALA A 173 -13.61 14.04 5.88
CA ALA A 173 -14.58 13.11 6.41
C ALA A 173 -15.84 13.84 6.87
N GLU A 174 -16.98 13.16 6.84
CA GLU A 174 -18.25 13.72 7.33
C GLU A 174 -19.12 12.67 8.02
N ASP A 175 -20.12 13.17 8.77
CA ASP A 175 -21.19 12.35 9.30
C ASP A 175 -22.19 12.02 8.18
N TYR A 176 -22.46 10.74 8.00
CA TYR A 176 -23.46 10.22 7.09
C TYR A 176 -24.58 9.54 7.88
N VAL A 177 -25.84 9.88 7.59
CA VAL A 177 -27.00 9.21 8.16
C VAL A 177 -27.49 8.16 7.18
N VAL A 178 -27.42 6.89 7.58
CA VAL A 178 -27.88 5.76 6.76
C VAL A 178 -29.37 5.91 6.45
N VAL A 179 -29.73 5.88 5.18
CA VAL A 179 -31.11 5.94 4.69
C VAL A 179 -31.63 4.55 4.31
N GLN A 180 -32.89 4.48 3.88
CA GLN A 180 -33.47 3.22 3.43
C GLN A 180 -32.75 2.72 2.17
N ASN A 181 -32.50 1.40 2.10
CA ASN A 181 -31.83 0.70 0.99
C ASN A 181 -30.33 0.94 0.81
N ASP A 182 -29.68 1.62 1.77
CA ASP A 182 -28.23 1.69 1.83
C ASP A 182 -27.61 0.32 2.13
N ASN A 183 -26.37 0.16 1.64
CA ASN A 183 -25.39 -0.79 2.15
C ASN A 183 -24.00 -0.14 2.09
N LEU A 184 -23.00 -0.69 2.78
CA LEU A 184 -21.68 -0.08 2.83
C LEU A 184 -21.01 -0.01 1.45
N GLN A 185 -21.29 -0.96 0.55
CA GLN A 185 -20.75 -0.93 -0.82
C GLN A 185 -21.29 0.27 -1.61
N LYS A 186 -22.59 0.56 -1.52
CA LYS A 186 -23.23 1.70 -2.18
C LYS A 186 -22.69 3.02 -1.63
N ILE A 187 -22.63 3.14 -0.30
CA ILE A 187 -22.06 4.32 0.37
C ILE A 187 -20.60 4.48 -0.06
N GLY A 188 -19.80 3.41 -0.01
CA GLY A 188 -18.40 3.41 -0.42
C GLY A 188 -18.19 3.91 -1.86
N ARG A 189 -19.04 3.47 -2.80
CA ARG A 189 -18.98 3.97 -4.20
C ARG A 189 -19.22 5.48 -4.31
N ILE A 190 -20.20 6.02 -3.57
CA ILE A 190 -20.49 7.46 -3.54
C ILE A 190 -19.26 8.24 -3.04
N TYR A 191 -18.64 7.74 -1.98
CA TYR A 191 -17.50 8.38 -1.33
C TYR A 191 -16.14 7.93 -1.89
N LYS A 192 -16.12 7.10 -2.93
CA LYS A 192 -14.91 6.57 -3.58
C LYS A 192 -13.96 5.86 -2.60
N VAL A 193 -14.53 5.09 -1.68
CA VAL A 193 -13.82 4.27 -0.68
C VAL A 193 -14.41 2.86 -0.64
N THR A 194 -13.69 1.94 -0.01
CA THR A 194 -14.16 0.55 0.14
C THR A 194 -15.14 0.41 1.31
N GLU A 195 -15.93 -0.66 1.30
CA GLU A 195 -16.72 -1.03 2.47
C GLU A 195 -15.86 -1.52 3.65
N GLU A 196 -14.66 -2.05 3.36
CA GLU A 196 -13.68 -2.44 4.38
C GLU A 196 -13.23 -1.21 5.19
N LEU A 197 -12.89 -0.10 4.52
CA LEU A 197 -12.52 1.13 5.21
C LEU A 197 -13.68 1.68 6.02
N LEU A 198 -14.90 1.69 5.46
CA LEU A 198 -16.09 2.12 6.19
C LEU A 198 -16.33 1.29 7.45
N SER A 199 -16.12 -0.02 7.40
CA SER A 199 -16.14 -0.88 8.58
C SER A 199 -15.12 -0.43 9.62
N VAL A 200 -13.85 -0.30 9.22
CA VAL A 200 -12.73 0.04 10.12
C VAL A 200 -12.92 1.38 10.81
N VAL A 201 -13.21 2.45 10.07
CA VAL A 201 -13.37 3.81 10.62
C VAL A 201 -14.67 3.99 11.41
N ASN A 202 -15.53 2.97 11.45
CA ASN A 202 -16.72 2.88 12.28
C ASN A 202 -16.63 1.71 13.28
N GLY A 203 -15.42 1.46 13.80
CA GLY A 203 -15.19 0.54 14.91
C GLY A 203 -15.29 -0.93 14.53
N ASN A 204 -14.78 -1.29 13.34
CA ASN A 204 -14.83 -2.64 12.78
C ASN A 204 -16.26 -3.21 12.76
N MET A 205 -17.22 -2.38 12.38
CA MET A 205 -18.62 -2.79 12.33
C MET A 205 -18.86 -3.87 11.28
N ASN A 206 -19.79 -4.79 11.54
CA ASN A 206 -20.16 -5.79 10.55
C ASN A 206 -20.68 -5.12 9.26
N LYS A 207 -19.95 -5.30 8.15
CA LYS A 207 -20.24 -4.67 6.86
C LYS A 207 -21.54 -5.14 6.21
N HIS A 208 -22.07 -6.29 6.61
CA HIS A 208 -23.34 -6.84 6.12
C HIS A 208 -24.57 -6.38 6.92
N VAL A 209 -24.37 -5.64 8.03
CA VAL A 209 -25.47 -5.23 8.92
C VAL A 209 -25.39 -3.72 9.18
N ILE A 210 -26.17 -2.95 8.41
CA ILE A 210 -26.38 -1.52 8.65
C ILE A 210 -27.87 -1.22 8.85
N ARG A 211 -28.17 -0.20 9.66
CA ARG A 211 -29.54 0.17 10.03
C ARG A 211 -29.81 1.61 9.62
N THR A 212 -30.97 1.86 9.03
CA THR A 212 -31.47 3.20 8.76
C THR A 212 -31.47 4.06 10.03
N GLY A 213 -31.10 5.32 9.89
CA GLY A 213 -30.94 6.28 10.98
C GLY A 213 -29.59 6.19 11.72
N ARG A 214 -28.78 5.15 11.48
CA ARG A 214 -27.44 5.07 12.05
C ARG A 214 -26.54 6.17 11.48
N ARG A 215 -25.79 6.84 12.34
CA ARG A 215 -24.70 7.74 11.94
C ARG A 215 -23.43 6.94 11.68
N LEU A 216 -22.78 7.23 10.56
CA LEU A 216 -21.50 6.69 10.16
C LEU A 216 -20.53 7.84 9.92
N LYS A 217 -19.28 7.67 10.32
CA LYS A 217 -18.19 8.43 9.73
C LYS A 217 -17.95 7.91 8.31
N VAL A 218 -17.91 8.80 7.33
CA VAL A 218 -17.49 8.48 5.95
C VAL A 218 -16.28 9.31 5.58
N VAL A 219 -15.24 8.65 5.07
CA VAL A 219 -14.03 9.30 4.55
C VAL A 219 -14.24 9.56 3.05
N LYS A 220 -13.86 10.74 2.58
CA LYS A 220 -14.02 11.19 1.18
C LYS A 220 -12.79 10.83 0.37
N GLY A 221 -12.87 9.73 -0.38
CA GLY A 221 -11.85 9.29 -1.31
C GLY A 221 -11.69 10.20 -2.55
N PRO A 222 -10.86 9.79 -3.53
CA PRO A 222 -10.18 8.50 -3.60
C PRO A 222 -8.90 8.46 -2.76
N PHE A 223 -8.44 7.24 -2.48
CA PHE A 223 -7.04 7.01 -2.12
C PHE A 223 -6.21 6.73 -3.37
N HIS A 224 -4.93 7.10 -3.33
CA HIS A 224 -3.93 6.73 -4.33
C HIS A 224 -2.58 6.42 -3.69
N ALA A 225 -1.66 5.84 -4.45
CA ALA A 225 -0.34 5.46 -3.96
C ALA A 225 0.79 5.99 -4.84
N THR A 226 1.96 6.20 -4.24
CA THR A 226 3.24 6.29 -4.95
C THR A 226 4.20 5.23 -4.43
N VAL A 227 4.86 4.50 -5.32
CA VAL A 227 5.89 3.52 -4.97
C VAL A 227 7.25 4.06 -5.42
N VAL A 228 8.19 4.17 -4.50
CA VAL A 228 9.55 4.65 -4.74
C VAL A 228 10.49 3.45 -4.70
N LYS A 229 11.09 3.11 -5.84
CA LYS A 229 11.85 1.86 -5.98
C LYS A 229 13.15 1.86 -5.16
N SER A 230 13.84 3.00 -5.12
CA SER A 230 15.12 3.20 -4.42
C SER A 230 15.01 3.05 -2.90
N SER A 231 13.86 3.38 -2.29
CA SER A 231 13.65 3.24 -0.84
C SER A 231 12.79 2.03 -0.45
N PHE A 232 12.27 1.29 -1.42
CA PHE A 232 11.31 0.19 -1.23
C PHE A 232 10.10 0.63 -0.40
N GLU A 233 9.53 1.78 -0.73
CA GLU A 233 8.41 2.37 0.01
C GLU A 233 7.20 2.61 -0.87
N MET A 234 6.01 2.35 -0.32
CA MET A 234 4.73 2.77 -0.84
C MET A 234 4.14 3.84 0.07
N HIS A 235 3.96 5.04 -0.43
CA HIS A 235 3.27 6.12 0.25
C HIS A 235 1.81 6.18 -0.21
N LEU A 236 0.89 6.23 0.74
CA LEU A 236 -0.53 6.41 0.49
C LEU A 236 -0.97 7.84 0.75
N TYR A 237 -1.92 8.26 -0.08
CA TYR A 237 -2.53 9.58 -0.05
C TYR A 237 -4.04 9.43 -0.08
N LEU A 238 -4.72 10.22 0.73
CA LEU A 238 -6.16 10.46 0.62
C LEU A 238 -6.35 11.78 -0.12
N GLN A 239 -6.95 11.73 -1.30
CA GLN A 239 -6.93 12.85 -2.24
C GLN A 239 -5.48 13.30 -2.44
N ASN A 240 -5.09 14.46 -1.93
CA ASN A 240 -3.76 15.02 -2.08
C ASN A 240 -2.97 15.10 -0.75
N VAL A 241 -3.50 14.50 0.31
CA VAL A 241 -2.92 14.48 1.65
C VAL A 241 -2.22 13.15 1.90
N TYR A 242 -0.93 13.19 2.23
CA TYR A 242 -0.20 12.00 2.66
C TYR A 242 -0.81 11.46 3.97
N VAL A 243 -1.05 10.15 4.01
CA VAL A 243 -1.68 9.50 5.18
C VAL A 243 -0.85 8.38 5.78
N ARG A 244 -0.05 7.65 5.01
CA ARG A 244 0.70 6.49 5.51
C ARG A 244 1.81 6.04 4.58
N THR A 245 2.75 5.25 5.08
CA THR A 245 3.78 4.56 4.28
C THR A 245 3.92 3.09 4.67
N TYR A 246 4.39 2.28 3.72
CA TYR A 246 4.66 0.85 3.89
C TYR A 246 5.96 0.45 3.22
N LYS A 247 6.64 -0.56 3.77
CA LYS A 247 7.74 -1.23 3.07
C LYS A 247 7.18 -2.22 2.05
N VAL A 248 7.84 -2.31 0.90
CA VAL A 248 7.42 -3.20 -0.19
C VAL A 248 8.57 -4.05 -0.72
N ALA A 249 8.26 -5.20 -1.32
CA ALA A 249 9.17 -5.87 -2.25
C ALA A 249 8.80 -5.52 -3.68
N LEU A 250 9.80 -5.53 -4.56
CA LEU A 250 9.66 -5.18 -5.96
C LEU A 250 10.19 -6.29 -6.86
N GLY A 251 10.04 -6.13 -8.17
CA GLY A 251 10.53 -7.06 -9.17
C GLY A 251 12.03 -7.23 -9.09
N ALA A 252 12.48 -8.49 -9.16
CA ALA A 252 13.88 -8.84 -9.36
C ALA A 252 14.46 -8.11 -10.57
N ASP A 253 15.77 -7.80 -10.54
CA ASP A 253 16.48 -7.14 -11.64
C ASP A 253 15.82 -5.82 -12.08
N ASN A 254 15.29 -5.07 -11.11
CA ASN A 254 14.59 -3.80 -11.32
C ASN A 254 13.34 -3.88 -12.23
N SER A 255 12.72 -5.07 -12.34
CA SER A 255 11.66 -5.37 -13.32
C SER A 255 10.28 -4.79 -13.04
N THR A 256 10.03 -4.15 -11.89
CA THR A 256 8.80 -3.39 -11.67
C THR A 256 8.80 -2.14 -12.55
N PRO A 257 7.88 -2.00 -13.53
CA PRO A 257 7.91 -0.90 -14.48
C PRO A 257 7.52 0.44 -13.82
N THR A 258 8.31 1.47 -14.08
CA THR A 258 7.99 2.84 -13.66
C THR A 258 6.88 3.43 -14.54
N GLY A 259 6.15 4.40 -14.02
CA GLY A 259 5.03 5.02 -14.70
C GLY A 259 3.77 5.01 -13.86
N LYS A 260 2.64 5.31 -14.50
CA LYS A 260 1.35 5.41 -13.83
C LYS A 260 0.51 4.20 -14.15
N TRP A 261 -0.11 3.68 -13.11
CA TRP A 261 -1.00 2.53 -13.14
C TRP A 261 -2.37 2.94 -12.61
N VAL A 262 -3.41 2.22 -13.06
CA VAL A 262 -4.76 2.31 -12.52
C VAL A 262 -5.16 0.98 -11.92
N VAL A 263 -5.80 1.03 -10.75
CA VAL A 263 -6.42 -0.15 -10.14
C VAL A 263 -7.64 -0.52 -10.95
N THR A 264 -7.69 -1.75 -11.45
CA THR A 264 -8.81 -2.23 -12.29
C THR A 264 -9.73 -3.19 -11.56
N ASP A 265 -9.18 -4.00 -10.66
CA ASP A 265 -9.94 -5.00 -9.90
C ASP A 265 -9.28 -5.30 -8.55
N ARG A 266 -10.05 -5.92 -7.65
CA ARG A 266 -9.66 -6.28 -6.29
C ARG A 266 -10.25 -7.64 -5.94
N LEU A 267 -9.40 -8.56 -5.48
CA LEU A 267 -9.79 -9.91 -5.08
C LEU A 267 -9.31 -10.20 -3.65
N THR A 268 -10.21 -10.70 -2.83
CA THR A 268 -9.86 -11.41 -1.59
C THR A 268 -9.66 -12.88 -1.90
N ASP A 269 -8.69 -13.49 -1.24
CA ASP A 269 -8.33 -14.90 -1.39
C ASP A 269 -8.16 -15.33 -2.86
N PRO A 270 -7.22 -14.71 -3.60
CA PRO A 270 -7.06 -14.93 -5.03
C PRO A 270 -6.50 -16.32 -5.31
N THR A 271 -6.98 -16.98 -6.36
CA THR A 271 -6.21 -18.07 -6.98
C THR A 271 -4.96 -17.48 -7.65
N TRP A 272 -3.83 -18.19 -7.58
CA TRP A 272 -2.62 -17.83 -8.31
C TRP A 272 -2.32 -18.81 -9.44
N THR A 273 -1.83 -18.30 -10.57
CA THR A 273 -1.26 -19.12 -11.65
C THR A 273 0.13 -18.59 -11.95
N ASN A 274 1.13 -19.46 -11.84
CA ASN A 274 2.51 -19.11 -12.12
C ASN A 274 2.65 -18.71 -13.59
N PRO A 275 3.05 -17.46 -13.91
CA PRO A 275 3.13 -16.99 -15.29
C PRO A 275 4.23 -17.68 -16.11
N ARG A 276 5.19 -18.35 -15.47
CA ARG A 276 6.30 -19.04 -16.14
C ARG A 276 6.03 -20.54 -16.35
N THR A 277 5.39 -21.19 -15.38
CA THR A 277 5.20 -22.67 -15.40
C THR A 277 3.76 -23.09 -15.64
N GLY A 278 2.79 -22.19 -15.53
CA GLY A 278 1.35 -22.52 -15.59
C GLY A 278 0.83 -23.24 -14.35
N GLN A 279 1.67 -23.49 -13.34
CA GLN A 279 1.25 -24.12 -12.08
C GLN A 279 0.18 -23.26 -11.40
N ARG A 280 -0.95 -23.88 -11.07
CA ARG A 280 -2.06 -23.21 -10.38
C ARG A 280 -2.05 -23.54 -8.90
N VAL A 281 -2.16 -22.52 -8.07
CA VAL A 281 -2.36 -22.64 -6.62
C VAL A 281 -3.75 -22.10 -6.29
N ALA A 282 -4.52 -22.89 -5.54
CA ALA A 282 -5.91 -22.57 -5.27
C ALA A 282 -6.05 -21.37 -4.31
N ALA A 283 -7.25 -20.81 -4.27
CA ALA A 283 -7.67 -19.95 -3.16
C ALA A 283 -7.63 -20.75 -1.84
N SER A 284 -7.39 -20.04 -0.74
CA SER A 284 -7.21 -20.52 0.63
C SER A 284 -6.02 -21.45 0.85
N ASP A 285 -5.16 -21.64 -0.16
CA ASP A 285 -3.95 -22.43 -0.02
C ASP A 285 -2.88 -21.62 0.72
N PRO A 286 -2.37 -22.08 1.89
CA PRO A 286 -1.33 -21.37 2.64
C PRO A 286 -0.01 -21.18 1.89
N GLN A 287 0.21 -21.92 0.80
CA GLN A 287 1.38 -21.80 -0.08
C GLN A 287 1.16 -20.83 -1.25
N ASN A 288 0.02 -20.14 -1.29
CA ASN A 288 -0.27 -19.16 -2.33
C ASN A 288 0.64 -17.92 -2.19
N PRO A 289 1.51 -17.62 -3.17
CA PRO A 289 2.47 -16.53 -3.06
C PRO A 289 1.84 -15.14 -3.14
N LEU A 290 0.55 -15.03 -3.52
CA LEU A 290 -0.18 -13.77 -3.50
C LEU A 290 -0.67 -13.39 -2.10
N GLY A 291 -0.74 -14.35 -1.17
CA GLY A 291 -1.43 -14.19 0.11
C GLY A 291 -2.93 -13.93 -0.07
N GLU A 292 -3.53 -13.23 0.88
CA GLU A 292 -4.99 -13.09 1.02
C GLU A 292 -5.63 -12.00 0.13
N PHE A 293 -4.84 -11.15 -0.51
CA PHE A 293 -5.36 -9.97 -1.20
C PHE A 293 -4.58 -9.67 -2.48
N TRP A 294 -5.31 -9.36 -3.54
CA TRP A 294 -4.78 -8.94 -4.84
C TRP A 294 -5.47 -7.67 -5.31
N ILE A 295 -4.68 -6.71 -5.79
CA ILE A 295 -5.13 -5.47 -6.41
C ILE A 295 -4.53 -5.43 -7.82
N ALA A 296 -5.37 -5.59 -8.84
CA ALA A 296 -4.93 -5.62 -10.24
C ALA A 296 -4.56 -4.21 -10.72
N LEU A 297 -3.47 -4.13 -11.49
CA LEU A 297 -2.97 -2.88 -12.06
C LEU A 297 -2.85 -2.99 -13.59
N ASP A 298 -3.38 -2.00 -14.29
CA ASP A 298 -3.11 -1.76 -15.71
C ASP A 298 -2.31 -0.47 -15.88
N GLY A 299 -1.28 -0.52 -16.71
CA GLY A 299 -0.37 0.58 -16.90
C GLY A 299 -0.85 1.56 -17.98
N ILE A 300 -0.89 2.84 -17.64
CA ILE A 300 -1.54 3.89 -18.43
C ILE A 300 -0.60 5.02 -18.86
N GLU A 301 0.58 5.15 -18.26
CA GLU A 301 1.59 6.16 -18.64
C GLU A 301 3.01 5.65 -18.32
N GLY A 302 4.04 6.21 -18.98
CA GLY A 302 5.45 5.87 -18.73
C GLY A 302 5.83 4.47 -19.21
N ARG A 303 6.79 3.81 -18.55
CA ARG A 303 7.20 2.43 -18.89
C ARG A 303 6.09 1.40 -18.61
N ALA A 304 5.12 1.76 -17.78
CA ALA A 304 3.95 0.94 -17.50
C ALA A 304 2.96 0.90 -18.67
N LEU A 305 2.95 1.87 -19.59
CA LEU A 305 1.92 2.00 -20.63
C LEU A 305 1.71 0.67 -21.40
N GLY A 306 0.47 0.18 -21.37
CA GLY A 306 0.06 -1.04 -22.07
C GLY A 306 0.39 -2.35 -21.35
N GLN A 307 1.03 -2.29 -20.18
CA GLN A 307 1.31 -3.47 -19.37
C GLN A 307 0.10 -3.89 -18.55
N SER A 308 -0.15 -5.20 -18.48
CA SER A 308 -1.21 -5.84 -17.69
C SER A 308 -0.66 -7.11 -17.03
N GLY A 309 -1.44 -7.69 -16.11
CA GLY A 309 -0.99 -8.85 -15.32
C GLY A 309 -0.08 -8.48 -14.13
N TYR A 310 0.06 -7.17 -13.85
CA TYR A 310 0.73 -6.66 -12.68
C TYR A 310 -0.28 -6.40 -11.55
N GLY A 311 0.21 -6.36 -10.32
CA GLY A 311 -0.63 -6.06 -9.17
C GLY A 311 0.14 -5.69 -7.93
N ILE A 312 -0.62 -5.26 -6.93
CA ILE A 312 -0.19 -5.12 -5.53
C ILE A 312 -0.81 -6.29 -4.76
N HIS A 313 0.02 -7.04 -4.03
CA HIS A 313 -0.45 -8.22 -3.31
C HIS A 313 0.34 -8.48 -2.02
N GLY A 314 -0.13 -9.43 -1.21
CA GLY A 314 0.56 -9.88 -0.01
C GLY A 314 1.79 -10.73 -0.32
N THR A 315 2.38 -11.35 0.69
CA THR A 315 3.41 -12.37 0.49
C THR A 315 3.39 -13.34 1.65
N ILE A 316 3.71 -14.61 1.37
CA ILE A 316 4.02 -15.61 2.41
C ILE A 316 5.51 -15.63 2.78
N ASP A 317 6.32 -14.90 2.01
CA ASP A 317 7.74 -14.69 2.26
C ASP A 317 7.97 -13.26 2.75
N ASP A 318 7.82 -13.05 4.06
CA ASP A 318 8.05 -11.75 4.69
C ASP A 318 9.51 -11.27 4.53
N SER A 319 10.46 -12.19 4.33
CA SER A 319 11.87 -11.83 4.14
C SER A 319 12.14 -11.11 2.81
N SER A 320 11.21 -11.23 1.85
CA SER A 320 11.28 -10.50 0.58
C SER A 320 11.03 -9.00 0.71
N ILE A 321 10.36 -8.53 1.78
CA ILE A 321 9.99 -7.12 1.94
C ILE A 321 11.26 -6.26 2.09
N GLY A 322 11.34 -5.18 1.32
CA GLY A 322 12.53 -4.33 1.23
C GLY A 322 13.57 -4.80 0.21
N THR A 323 13.23 -5.77 -0.64
CA THR A 323 14.15 -6.36 -1.63
C THR A 323 13.54 -6.43 -3.03
N GLN A 324 14.37 -6.78 -4.02
CA GLN A 324 13.95 -7.11 -5.39
C GLN A 324 13.81 -8.63 -5.53
N ALA A 325 12.59 -9.14 -5.36
CA ALA A 325 12.32 -10.58 -5.26
C ALA A 325 11.08 -11.06 -6.03
N SER A 326 10.23 -10.15 -6.51
CA SER A 326 9.01 -10.50 -7.22
C SER A 326 9.25 -10.71 -8.72
N MET A 327 8.22 -11.15 -9.45
CA MET A 327 8.22 -11.22 -10.92
C MET A 327 7.78 -9.90 -11.57
N GLY A 328 7.84 -8.77 -10.84
CA GLY A 328 7.47 -7.44 -11.32
C GLY A 328 6.37 -6.77 -10.48
N CYS A 329 5.55 -7.56 -9.77
CA CYS A 329 4.49 -7.05 -8.89
C CYS A 329 5.05 -6.36 -7.63
N VAL A 330 4.24 -5.52 -6.99
CA VAL A 330 4.56 -4.90 -5.70
C VAL A 330 4.06 -5.82 -4.59
N ARG A 331 4.94 -6.30 -3.72
CA ARG A 331 4.56 -7.13 -2.56
C ARG A 331 4.52 -6.30 -1.29
N LEU A 332 3.54 -6.56 -0.45
CA LEU A 332 3.41 -6.04 0.92
C LEU A 332 3.39 -7.22 1.89
N SER A 333 3.73 -6.96 3.15
CA SER A 333 3.50 -7.95 4.21
C SER A 333 2.01 -8.28 4.31
N SER A 334 1.68 -9.46 4.86
CA SER A 334 0.28 -9.88 5.02
C SER A 334 -0.58 -8.87 5.79
N LYS A 335 0.01 -8.16 6.77
CA LYS A 335 -0.68 -7.12 7.55
C LYS A 335 -0.87 -5.83 6.74
N ASP A 336 0.14 -5.44 5.98
CA ASP A 336 0.12 -4.17 5.26
C ASP A 336 -0.82 -4.25 4.05
N ILE A 337 -0.86 -5.38 3.34
CA ILE A 337 -1.75 -5.56 2.20
C ILE A 337 -3.22 -5.46 2.59
N GLU A 338 -3.63 -6.00 3.75
CA GLU A 338 -5.02 -5.90 4.23
C GLU A 338 -5.46 -4.43 4.33
N VAL A 339 -4.56 -3.58 4.83
CA VAL A 339 -4.86 -2.16 5.01
C VAL A 339 -4.83 -1.40 3.68
N VAL A 340 -3.85 -1.67 2.81
CA VAL A 340 -3.81 -1.08 1.46
C VAL A 340 -5.04 -1.51 0.65
N TYR A 341 -5.44 -2.77 0.75
CA TYR A 341 -6.64 -3.32 0.13
C TYR A 341 -7.90 -2.60 0.59
N ALA A 342 -8.00 -2.25 1.88
CA ALA A 342 -9.12 -1.47 2.40
C ALA A 342 -9.14 -0.02 1.87
N MET A 343 -8.06 0.53 1.33
CA MET A 343 -8.04 1.93 0.87
C MET A 343 -8.23 2.09 -0.64
N LEU A 344 -7.54 1.29 -1.44
CA LEU A 344 -7.57 1.43 -2.89
C LEU A 344 -8.87 0.87 -3.47
N VAL A 345 -9.44 1.57 -4.46
CA VAL A 345 -10.65 1.17 -5.19
C VAL A 345 -10.33 1.09 -6.68
N PRO A 346 -11.14 0.40 -7.51
CA PRO A 346 -11.04 0.57 -8.96
C PRO A 346 -11.09 2.06 -9.34
N GLY A 347 -10.13 2.50 -10.15
CA GLY A 347 -9.90 3.90 -10.52
C GLY A 347 -8.90 4.65 -9.63
N SER A 348 -8.48 4.08 -8.48
CA SER A 348 -7.31 4.58 -7.75
C SER A 348 -6.05 4.48 -8.62
N THR A 349 -5.17 5.48 -8.53
CA THR A 349 -3.90 5.47 -9.26
C THR A 349 -2.75 4.99 -8.39
N VAL A 350 -1.77 4.36 -9.03
CA VAL A 350 -0.48 4.01 -8.41
C VAL A 350 0.63 4.53 -9.32
N THR A 351 1.45 5.45 -8.82
CA THR A 351 2.61 5.96 -9.57
C THR A 351 3.86 5.28 -9.06
N ILE A 352 4.61 4.63 -9.95
CA ILE A 352 5.87 3.98 -9.61
C ILE A 352 7.03 4.81 -10.18
N THR A 353 7.93 5.25 -9.31
CA THR A 353 9.14 6.01 -9.66
C THR A 353 10.38 5.26 -9.23
N ASP A 354 11.54 5.62 -9.79
CA ASP A 354 12.82 5.09 -9.33
C ASP A 354 13.13 5.46 -7.88
#